data_AF-A0AAD5JW83-F1
#
_entry.id   AF-A0AAD5JW83-F1
#
_cell.length_a   1.000
_cell.length_b   1.000
_cell.length_c   1.000
_cell.angle_alpha   90.00
_cell.angle_beta   90.00
_cell.angle_gamma   90.00
#
_symmetry.space_group_name_H-M   'P 1'
#
loop_
_entity.id
_entity.type
_entity.pdbx_description
1 polymer ?
#
loop_
_entity_poly.entity_id
_entity_poly.type
_entity_poly.pdbx_seq_one_letter_code
_entity_poly.pdbx_strand_id
1 'polypeptide(L)'
;TRTVWWRLLSNRIPTRSLLHQHVPSVFSSPTCQICSSVSEDLQHFFVFCPPKQRVWKIVLERCESDWAIDEISTFICHLRLPQRQLHKPVPILNICITIYTIWRQHWRFTYD
;
A
#
# COMPACT_ATOMS: atom_id res chain seq x y z
N THR A 1 0.77 -8.35 -17.43
CA THR A 1 0.35 -7.82 -16.10
C THR A 1 1.25 -6.66 -15.70
N ARG A 2 0.71 -5.43 -15.59
CA ARG A 2 1.50 -4.28 -15.12
C ARG A 2 1.66 -4.38 -13.59
N THR A 3 2.89 -4.44 -13.12
CA THR A 3 3.26 -4.66 -11.70
C THR A 3 2.77 -3.51 -10.81
N VAL A 4 2.63 -3.77 -9.51
CA VAL A 4 2.30 -2.72 -8.51
C VAL A 4 3.25 -1.53 -8.62
N TRP A 5 4.53 -1.79 -8.86
CA TRP A 5 5.58 -0.78 -8.99
C TRP A 5 5.37 0.15 -10.18
N TRP A 6 5.01 -0.40 -11.34
CA TRP A 6 4.71 0.43 -12.51
C TRP A 6 3.52 1.37 -12.23
N ARG A 7 2.51 0.88 -11.51
CA ARG A 7 1.35 1.69 -11.13
C ARG A 7 1.68 2.74 -10.08
N LEU A 8 2.53 2.43 -9.11
CA LEU A 8 3.05 3.41 -8.15
C LEU A 8 3.83 4.53 -8.86
N LEU A 9 4.79 4.16 -9.72
CA LEU A 9 5.58 5.10 -10.52
C LEU A 9 4.71 6.00 -11.42
N SER A 10 3.62 5.47 -11.94
CA SER A 10 2.70 6.21 -12.82
C SER A 10 1.62 6.97 -12.06
N ASN A 11 1.56 6.87 -10.73
CA ASN A 11 0.44 7.34 -9.90
C ASN A 11 -0.94 6.82 -10.40
N ARG A 12 -1.00 5.54 -10.76
CA ARG A 12 -2.19 4.84 -11.32
C ARG A 12 -2.61 3.64 -10.47
N ILE A 13 -2.45 3.76 -9.15
CA ILE A 13 -3.02 2.78 -8.21
C ILE A 13 -4.54 3.00 -8.20
N PRO A 14 -5.36 1.99 -8.55
CA PRO A 14 -6.80 2.10 -8.55
C PRO A 14 -7.35 2.01 -7.12
N THR A 15 -7.09 3.03 -6.31
CA THR A 15 -7.70 3.13 -4.98
C THR A 15 -9.20 3.39 -5.12
N ARG A 16 -10.01 3.10 -4.10
CA ARG A 16 -11.45 3.41 -4.16
C ARG A 16 -11.73 4.88 -4.43
N SER A 17 -10.95 5.81 -3.88
CA SER A 17 -11.10 7.23 -4.20
C SER A 17 -10.90 7.52 -5.68
N LEU A 18 -9.83 6.98 -6.29
CA LEU A 18 -9.55 7.20 -7.71
C LEU A 18 -10.62 6.56 -8.61
N LEU A 19 -11.06 5.35 -8.26
CA LEU A 19 -12.08 4.61 -9.00
C LEU A 19 -13.45 5.30 -8.93
N HIS A 20 -13.85 5.76 -7.74
CA HIS A 20 -15.08 6.55 -7.56
C HIS A 20 -15.04 7.83 -8.39
N GLN A 21 -13.90 8.52 -8.43
CA GLN A 21 -13.74 9.74 -9.22
C GLN A 21 -13.86 9.49 -10.75
N HIS A 22 -13.28 8.39 -11.25
CA HIS A 22 -13.22 8.14 -12.70
C HIS A 22 -14.43 7.37 -13.25
N VAL A 23 -15.03 6.48 -12.46
CA VAL A 23 -16.17 5.64 -12.87
C VAL A 23 -17.20 5.55 -11.73
N PRO A 24 -17.82 6.68 -11.34
CA PRO A 24 -18.73 6.74 -10.20
C PRO A 24 -19.97 5.84 -10.35
N SER A 25 -20.38 5.54 -11.59
CA SER A 25 -21.51 4.64 -11.88
C SER A 25 -21.24 3.19 -11.46
N VAL A 26 -19.98 2.75 -11.47
CA VAL A 26 -19.56 1.40 -11.05
C VAL A 26 -19.07 1.41 -9.60
N PHE A 27 -18.38 2.48 -9.21
CA PHE A 27 -17.80 2.65 -7.88
C PHE A 27 -18.53 3.79 -7.15
N SER A 28 -19.68 3.50 -6.55
CA SER A 28 -20.57 4.50 -5.94
C SER A 28 -20.02 5.21 -4.69
N SER A 29 -18.97 4.66 -4.06
CA SER A 29 -18.37 5.21 -2.85
C SER A 29 -16.83 5.13 -2.86
N PRO A 30 -16.13 6.17 -2.37
CA PRO A 30 -14.68 6.18 -2.23
C PRO A 30 -14.19 5.44 -0.97
N THR A 31 -15.10 4.95 -0.12
CA THR A 31 -14.76 4.27 1.14
C THR A 31 -14.01 2.96 0.89
N CYS A 32 -13.02 2.65 1.74
CA CYS A 32 -12.28 1.39 1.72
C CYS A 32 -13.23 0.19 1.92
N GLN A 33 -13.16 -0.80 1.02
CA GLN A 33 -14.01 -1.99 1.11
C GLN A 33 -13.60 -2.97 2.22
N ILE A 34 -12.39 -2.83 2.76
CA ILE A 34 -11.84 -3.74 3.76
C ILE A 34 -12.25 -3.32 5.18
N CYS A 35 -12.17 -2.03 5.49
CA CYS A 35 -12.47 -1.50 6.83
C CYS A 35 -13.78 -0.72 6.90
N SER A 36 -14.36 -0.35 5.75
CA SER A 36 -15.64 0.39 5.63
C SER A 36 -15.72 1.71 6.40
N SER A 37 -14.57 2.29 6.78
CA SER A 37 -14.53 3.42 7.72
C SER A 37 -14.18 4.76 7.08
N VAL A 38 -13.17 4.80 6.20
CA VAL A 38 -12.67 6.04 5.59
C VAL A 38 -12.47 5.89 4.09
N SER A 39 -12.35 7.03 3.40
CA SER A 39 -11.98 7.08 1.97
C SER A 39 -10.63 6.40 1.74
N GLU A 40 -10.54 5.56 0.72
CA GLU A 40 -9.30 4.85 0.39
C GLU A 40 -8.46 5.61 -0.63
N ASP A 41 -7.52 6.40 -0.12
CA ASP A 41 -6.42 6.97 -0.90
C ASP A 41 -5.21 6.01 -0.96
N LEU A 42 -4.10 6.47 -1.55
CA LEU A 42 -2.90 5.65 -1.72
C LEU A 42 -2.30 5.18 -0.38
N GLN A 43 -2.31 6.04 0.63
CA GLN A 43 -1.75 5.73 1.94
C GLN A 43 -2.65 4.73 2.69
N HIS A 44 -3.96 4.92 2.63
CA HIS A 44 -4.92 3.98 3.21
C HIS A 44 -4.88 2.62 2.50
N PHE A 45 -4.78 2.63 1.16
CA PHE A 45 -4.72 1.44 0.33
C PHE A 45 -3.58 0.50 0.72
N PHE A 46 -2.41 1.03 1.09
CA PHE A 46 -1.24 0.23 1.41
C PHE A 46 -0.89 0.15 2.89
N VAL A 47 -1.12 1.22 3.65
CA VAL A 47 -0.56 1.39 5.00
C VAL A 47 -1.66 1.50 6.03
N PHE A 48 -2.50 2.53 5.96
CA PHE A 48 -3.31 2.95 7.10
C PHE A 48 -4.63 2.18 7.29
N CYS A 49 -5.04 1.33 6.35
CA CYS A 49 -6.14 0.41 6.59
C CYS A 49 -5.81 -0.55 7.76
N PRO A 50 -6.66 -0.73 8.79
CA PRO A 50 -6.29 -1.46 10.01
C PRO A 50 -5.72 -2.88 9.78
N PRO A 51 -6.28 -3.72 8.89
CA PRO A 51 -5.69 -5.02 8.58
C PRO A 51 -4.28 -4.91 7.95
N LYS A 52 -4.04 -3.87 7.15
CA LYS A 52 -2.75 -3.63 6.49
C LYS A 52 -1.72 -3.08 7.48
N GLN A 53 -2.13 -2.19 8.39
CA GLN A 53 -1.28 -1.77 9.51
C GLN A 53 -0.83 -2.96 10.35
N ARG A 54 -1.71 -3.94 10.59
CA ARG A 54 -1.37 -5.17 11.32
C ARG A 54 -0.30 -5.98 10.59
N VAL A 55 -0.42 -6.13 9.26
CA VAL A 55 0.62 -6.76 8.43
C VAL A 55 1.95 -6.03 8.58
N TRP A 56 1.96 -4.70 8.50
CA TRP A 56 3.18 -3.91 8.66
C TRP A 56 3.83 -4.10 10.02
N LYS A 57 3.05 -4.04 11.11
CA LYS A 57 3.57 -4.28 12.47
C LYS A 57 4.26 -5.65 12.58
N ILE A 58 3.60 -6.70 12.08
CA ILE A 58 4.14 -8.08 12.09
C ILE A 58 5.43 -8.18 11.27
N VAL A 59 5.47 -7.59 10.07
CA VAL A 59 6.66 -7.63 9.20
C VAL A 59 7.82 -6.88 9.84
N LEU A 60 7.57 -5.68 10.37
CA LEU A 60 8.61 -4.86 10.99
C LEU A 60 9.20 -5.55 12.22
N GLU A 61 8.35 -6.15 13.06
CA GLU A 61 8.78 -6.93 14.23
C GLU A 61 9.59 -8.17 13.83
N ARG A 62 9.06 -9.00 12.92
CA ARG A 62 9.69 -10.27 12.53
C ARG A 62 10.98 -10.11 11.73
N CYS A 63 11.09 -9.02 10.97
CA CYS A 63 12.28 -8.73 10.19
C CYS A 63 13.28 -7.84 10.94
N GLU A 64 13.02 -7.53 12.22
CA GLU A 64 13.85 -6.64 13.04
C GLU A 64 14.15 -5.31 12.33
N SER A 65 13.13 -4.78 11.64
CA SER A 65 13.27 -3.63 10.78
C SER A 65 13.22 -2.33 11.58
N ASP A 66 14.13 -1.40 11.27
CA ASP A 66 14.19 -0.05 11.83
C ASP A 66 13.34 0.97 11.04
N TRP A 67 12.44 0.51 10.17
CA TRP A 67 11.48 1.36 9.46
C TRP A 67 10.27 1.69 10.34
N ALA A 68 9.88 2.96 10.36
CA ALA A 68 8.61 3.40 10.91
C ALA A 68 7.48 3.27 9.87
N ILE A 69 6.25 3.10 10.34
CA ILE A 69 5.06 3.02 9.48
C ILE A 69 4.93 4.27 8.59
N ASP A 70 5.23 5.45 9.12
CA ASP A 70 5.16 6.71 8.38
C ASP A 70 6.22 6.81 7.27
N GLU A 71 7.37 6.16 7.45
CA GLU A 71 8.40 6.10 6.41
C GLU A 71 8.01 5.16 5.28
N ILE A 72 7.29 4.08 5.58
CA ILE A 72 6.69 3.19 4.57
C ILE A 72 5.66 3.97 3.75
N SER A 73 4.81 4.76 4.41
CA SER A 73 3.85 5.63 3.75
C SER A 73 4.54 6.66 2.84
N THR A 74 5.58 7.32 3.35
CA THR A 74 6.41 8.28 2.59
C THR A 74 7.07 7.61 1.38
N PHE A 75 7.61 6.40 1.56
CA PHE A 75 8.20 5.62 0.49
C PHE A 75 7.17 5.28 -0.59
N ILE A 76 5.94 4.90 -0.23
CA ILE A 76 4.88 4.59 -1.20
C ILE A 76 4.44 5.83 -1.97
N CYS A 77 4.29 6.97 -1.29
CA CYS A 77 3.84 8.22 -1.90
C CYS A 77 4.90 8.87 -2.80
N HIS A 78 6.18 8.76 -2.43
CA HIS A 78 7.25 9.54 -3.07
C HIS A 78 8.35 8.69 -3.68
N LEU A 79 8.34 7.37 -3.47
CA LEU A 79 9.39 6.43 -3.89
C LEU A 79 10.77 6.86 -3.39
N ARG A 80 10.81 7.45 -2.19
CA ARG A 80 12.04 7.90 -1.51
C ARG A 80 12.37 6.97 -0.36
N LEU A 81 13.56 6.40 -0.39
CA LEU A 81 14.09 5.61 0.69
C LEU A 81 14.69 6.51 1.77
N PRO A 82 14.55 6.18 3.07
CA PRO A 82 15.32 6.85 4.10
C PRO A 82 16.83 6.64 3.84
N GLN A 83 17.65 7.68 4.04
CA GLN A 83 19.09 7.62 3.72
C GLN A 83 19.79 6.43 4.39
N ARG A 84 19.45 6.14 5.66
CA ARG A 84 20.00 5.00 6.42
C ARG A 84 19.70 3.61 5.83
N GLN A 85 18.75 3.54 4.90
CA GLN A 85 18.31 2.28 4.26
C GLN A 85 18.98 2.05 2.91
N LEU A 86 19.60 3.05 2.29
CA LEU A 86 20.11 2.98 0.91
C LEU A 86 21.09 1.82 0.67
N HIS A 87 21.84 1.43 1.71
CA HIS A 87 22.83 0.35 1.64
C HIS A 87 22.35 -0.96 2.29
N LYS A 88 21.08 -1.04 2.71
CA LYS A 88 20.49 -2.19 3.38
C LYS A 88 19.49 -2.90 2.44
N PRO A 89 19.95 -3.82 1.56
CA PRO A 89 19.07 -4.42 0.56
C PRO A 89 17.97 -5.29 1.18
N VAL A 90 18.27 -6.02 2.27
CA VAL A 90 17.31 -6.96 2.88
C VAL A 90 16.08 -6.25 3.47
N PRO A 91 16.21 -5.20 4.31
CA PRO A 91 15.06 -4.41 4.76
C PRO A 91 14.23 -3.84 3.61
N ILE A 92 14.88 -3.27 2.58
CA ILE A 92 14.19 -2.73 1.40
C ILE A 92 13.38 -3.83 0.71
N LEU A 93 13.97 -5.01 0.48
CA LEU A 93 13.30 -6.13 -0.16
C LEU A 93 12.09 -6.60 0.66
N ASN A 94 12.18 -6.67 1.98
CA ASN A 94 11.06 -7.03 2.86
C ASN A 94 9.89 -6.03 2.71
N ILE A 95 10.17 -4.72 2.68
CA ILE A 95 9.15 -3.70 2.44
C ILE A 95 8.54 -3.87 1.04
N CYS A 96 9.37 -4.06 0.02
CA CYS A 96 8.93 -4.23 -1.36
C CYS A 96 8.03 -5.47 -1.56
N ILE A 97 8.43 -6.61 -1.00
CA ILE A 97 7.65 -7.86 -1.04
C ILE A 97 6.33 -7.68 -0.29
N THR A 98 6.34 -6.96 0.83
CA THR A 98 5.12 -6.69 1.60
C THR A 98 4.14 -5.81 0.82
N ILE A 99 4.60 -4.73 0.17
CA ILE A 99 3.78 -3.89 -0.73
C ILE A 99 3.13 -4.75 -1.83
N TYR A 100 3.94 -5.58 -2.49
CA TYR A 100 3.45 -6.47 -3.53
C TYR A 100 2.41 -7.47 -3.03
N THR A 101 2.63 -8.04 -1.84
CA THR A 101 1.71 -8.98 -1.22
C THR A 101 0.40 -8.31 -0.83
N ILE A 102 0.45 -7.13 -0.20
CA ILE A 102 -0.75 -6.34 0.14
C ILE A 102 -1.55 -5.99 -1.11
N TRP A 103 -0.88 -5.55 -2.18
CA TRP A 103 -1.52 -5.29 -3.47
C TRP A 103 -2.25 -6.52 -4.00
N ARG A 104 -1.56 -7.67 -4.06
CA ARG A 104 -2.15 -8.91 -4.57
C ARG A 104 -3.36 -9.37 -3.75
N GLN A 105 -3.24 -9.32 -2.43
CA GLN A 105 -4.31 -9.78 -1.54
C GLN A 105 -5.49 -8.81 -1.52
N HIS A 106 -5.26 -7.50 -1.68
CA HIS A 106 -6.36 -6.53 -1.84
C HIS A 106 -7.24 -6.92 -3.03
N TRP A 107 -6.66 -7.17 -4.21
CA TRP A 107 -7.45 -7.47 -5.40
C TRP A 107 -8.10 -8.84 -5.39
N ARG A 108 -7.47 -9.82 -4.74
CA ARG A 108 -8.11 -11.11 -4.47
C ARG A 108 -9.37 -10.91 -3.63
N PHE A 109 -9.26 -10.20 -2.50
CA PHE A 109 -10.43 -9.95 -1.64
C PHE A 109 -11.54 -9.15 -2.32
N THR A 110 -11.21 -8.22 -3.22
CA THR A 110 -12.21 -7.36 -3.89
C THR A 110 -12.91 -8.05 -5.07
N TYR A 111 -12.30 -9.06 -5.70
CA TYR A 111 -12.80 -9.67 -6.95
C TYR A 111 -12.94 -11.20 -6.94
N ASP A 112 -12.43 -11.89 -5.92
CA ASP A 112 -12.74 -13.30 -5.63
C ASP A 112 -13.97 -13.39 -4.70
#